data_AF-A0A239MTM1-F1
#
_entry.id   AF-A0A239MTM1-F1
#
_cell.length_a   1.000
_cell.length_b   1.000
_cell.length_c   1.000
_cell.angle_alpha   90.00
_cell.angle_beta   90.00
_cell.angle_gamma   90.00
#
_symmetry.space_group_name_H-M   'P 1'
#
loop_
_entity.id
_entity.type
_entity.pdbx_description
1 polymer ?
#
loop_
_entity_poly.entity_id
_entity_poly.type
_entity_poly.pdbx_seq_one_letter_code
_entity_poly.pdbx_strand_id
1 'polypeptide(L)'
;MPRAAVRACREAWRGLVGVPMAVVHGDPGPGNIRVTPSGVGFLDWDEARVDHVDLDLADLPIPVLPAARQARARAAVHAWEAACGWRIENDYARRRLADLKITRRAGEGR
;
A
#
# COMPACT_ATOMS: atom_id res chain seq x y z
N MET A 1 12.90 13.50 2.21
CA MET A 1 13.27 12.11 1.90
C MET A 1 14.54 12.07 1.07
N PRO A 2 15.53 11.20 1.36
CA PRO A 2 16.73 11.03 0.55
C PRO A 2 16.41 10.63 -0.89
N ARG A 3 17.23 11.08 -1.86
CA ARG A 3 16.99 10.84 -3.30
C ARG A 3 16.85 9.36 -3.64
N ALA A 4 17.63 8.48 -3.01
CA ALA A 4 17.54 7.04 -3.23
C ALA A 4 16.20 6.45 -2.77
N ALA A 5 15.65 6.92 -1.64
CA ALA A 5 14.35 6.51 -1.16
C ALA A 5 13.23 6.99 -2.09
N VAL A 6 13.31 8.23 -2.58
CA VAL A 6 12.35 8.76 -3.58
C VAL A 6 12.34 7.89 -4.85
N ARG A 7 13.52 7.49 -5.34
CA ARG A 7 13.61 6.59 -6.51
C ARG A 7 12.95 5.24 -6.23
N ALA A 8 13.24 4.64 -5.08
CA ALA A 8 12.66 3.35 -4.70
C ALA A 8 11.12 3.42 -4.63
N CYS A 9 10.56 4.49 -4.06
CA CYS A 9 9.12 4.71 -4.00
C CYS A 9 8.51 4.85 -5.41
N ARG A 10 9.11 5.67 -6.28
CA ARG A 10 8.64 5.86 -7.66
C ARG A 10 8.68 4.58 -8.48
N GLU A 11 9.71 3.76 -8.31
CA GLU A 11 9.81 2.46 -8.98
C GLU A 11 8.72 1.49 -8.52
N ALA A 12 8.43 1.45 -7.22
CA ALA A 12 7.32 0.63 -6.70
C ALA A 12 5.98 1.07 -7.32
N TRP A 13 5.75 2.39 -7.38
CA TRP A 13 4.55 2.95 -8.01
C TRP A 13 4.43 2.60 -9.50
N ARG A 14 5.55 2.67 -10.24
CA ARG A 14 5.58 2.25 -11.67
C ARG A 14 5.19 0.79 -11.87
N GLY A 15 5.36 -0.07 -10.86
CA GLY A 15 4.95 -1.47 -10.92
C GLY A 15 3.44 -1.68 -11.06
N LEU A 16 2.64 -0.63 -10.84
CA LEU A 16 1.17 -0.64 -10.95
C LEU A 16 0.63 -0.21 -12.32
N VAL A 17 1.49 0.13 -13.28
CA VAL A 17 1.05 0.49 -14.63
C VAL A 17 0.15 -0.62 -15.20
N GLY A 18 -1.03 -0.22 -15.68
CA GLY A 18 -2.05 -1.13 -16.22
C GLY A 18 -3.03 -1.69 -15.19
N VAL A 19 -2.83 -1.43 -13.89
CA VAL A 19 -3.84 -1.72 -12.86
C VAL A 19 -4.96 -0.68 -12.95
N PRO A 20 -6.25 -1.08 -13.01
CA PRO A 20 -7.37 -0.13 -13.02
C PRO A 20 -7.31 0.86 -11.86
N MET A 21 -7.78 2.09 -12.11
CA MET A 21 -7.90 3.12 -11.09
C MET A 21 -9.37 3.31 -10.69
N ALA A 22 -9.62 3.48 -9.41
CA ALA A 22 -10.91 3.83 -8.84
C ALA A 22 -10.71 4.61 -7.54
N VAL A 23 -11.80 4.99 -6.86
CA VAL A 23 -11.70 5.41 -5.47
C VAL A 23 -11.28 4.20 -4.63
N VAL A 24 -10.16 4.33 -3.95
CA VAL A 24 -9.67 3.37 -2.95
C VAL A 24 -9.91 3.93 -1.55
N HIS A 25 -10.08 3.05 -0.57
CA HIS A 25 -10.22 3.42 0.84
C HIS A 25 -8.90 3.96 1.41
N GLY A 26 -7.77 3.33 1.05
CA GLY A 26 -6.44 3.73 1.51
C GLY A 26 -5.95 2.93 2.72
N ASP A 27 -6.82 2.71 3.71
CA ASP A 27 -6.57 1.83 4.87
C ASP A 27 -7.80 0.95 5.22
N PRO A 28 -8.14 -0.09 4.42
CA PRO A 28 -9.27 -0.97 4.72
C PRO A 28 -8.93 -2.02 5.80
N GLY A 29 -8.12 -1.64 6.80
CA GLY A 29 -7.74 -2.51 7.91
C GLY A 29 -8.91 -2.84 8.85
N PRO A 30 -8.80 -3.86 9.71
CA PRO A 30 -9.89 -4.29 10.61
C PRO A 30 -10.41 -3.18 11.53
N GLY A 31 -9.58 -2.19 11.88
CA GLY A 31 -9.99 -1.03 12.68
C GLY A 31 -10.99 -0.12 11.97
N ASN A 32 -10.94 -0.09 10.63
CA ASN A 32 -11.78 0.75 9.78
C ASN A 32 -12.96 -0.01 9.18
N ILE A 33 -13.22 -1.24 9.64
CA ILE A 33 -14.34 -2.06 9.20
C ILE A 33 -15.31 -2.29 10.36
N ARG A 34 -16.56 -1.86 10.17
CA ARG A 34 -17.67 -2.13 11.11
C ARG A 34 -18.59 -3.20 10.55
N VAL A 35 -18.68 -4.34 11.25
CA VAL A 35 -19.61 -5.43 10.92
C VAL A 35 -20.85 -5.37 11.80
N THR A 36 -22.04 -5.27 11.21
CA THR A 36 -23.34 -5.19 11.90
C THR A 36 -24.29 -6.27 11.37
N PRO A 37 -25.43 -6.55 12.04
CA PRO A 37 -26.44 -7.47 11.51
C PRO A 37 -27.00 -7.06 10.14
N SER A 38 -26.95 -5.77 9.79
CA SER A 38 -27.42 -5.25 8.50
C SER A 38 -26.34 -5.21 7.41
N GLY A 39 -25.08 -5.53 7.73
CA GLY A 39 -23.99 -5.55 6.76
C GLY A 39 -22.67 -4.99 7.28
N VAL A 40 -21.75 -4.80 6.33
CA VAL A 40 -20.40 -4.28 6.55
C VAL A 40 -20.32 -2.83 6.08
N GLY A 41 -19.73 -1.96 6.89
CA GLY A 41 -19.42 -0.57 6.54
C GLY A 41 -17.94 -0.25 6.75
N PHE A 42 -17.45 0.68 5.94
CA PHE A 42 -16.11 1.26 6.08
C PHE A 42 -16.18 2.57 6.86
N LEU A 43 -15.21 2.78 7.75
CA LEU A 43 -15.00 3.96 8.57
C LEU A 43 -13.71 4.65 8.13
N ASP A 44 -13.52 5.90 8.55
CA ASP A 44 -12.25 6.60 8.39
C ASP A 44 -11.76 6.74 6.94
N TRP A 45 -12.46 7.59 6.18
CA TRP A 45 -12.22 7.83 4.76
C TRP A 45 -11.18 8.93 4.48
N ASP A 46 -10.39 9.34 5.48
CA ASP A 46 -9.45 10.46 5.33
C ASP A 46 -8.22 10.12 4.45
N GLU A 47 -7.90 8.83 4.31
CA GLU A 47 -6.90 8.30 3.37
C GLU A 47 -7.42 8.02 1.96
N ALA A 48 -8.73 8.17 1.75
CA ALA A 48 -9.38 7.79 0.50
C ALA A 48 -8.97 8.70 -0.67
N ARG A 49 -8.77 8.08 -1.84
CA ARG A 49 -8.24 8.78 -3.04
C ARG A 49 -8.54 8.02 -4.31
N VAL A 50 -8.40 8.66 -5.47
CA VAL A 50 -8.41 7.96 -6.77
C VAL A 50 -7.02 7.38 -7.02
N ASP A 51 -6.93 6.05 -7.01
CA ASP A 51 -5.66 5.33 -7.11
C ASP A 51 -5.88 3.92 -7.67
N HIS A 52 -4.81 3.13 -7.78
CA HIS A 52 -4.87 1.76 -8.26
C HIS A 52 -5.62 0.83 -7.29
N VAL A 53 -6.61 0.10 -7.80
CA VAL A 53 -7.51 -0.75 -6.99
C VAL A 53 -6.81 -1.84 -6.19
N ASP A 54 -5.62 -2.27 -6.63
CA ASP A 54 -4.84 -3.29 -5.93
C ASP A 54 -4.31 -2.84 -4.58
N LEU A 55 -4.25 -1.53 -4.31
CA LEU A 55 -3.72 -0.99 -3.05
C LEU A 55 -4.58 -1.42 -1.85
N ASP A 56 -5.92 -1.32 -1.97
CA ASP A 56 -6.84 -1.78 -0.91
C ASP A 56 -6.74 -3.31 -0.71
N LEU A 57 -6.49 -4.06 -1.79
CA LEU A 57 -6.40 -5.52 -1.74
C LEU A 57 -5.06 -5.99 -1.16
N ALA A 58 -4.01 -5.19 -1.29
CA ALA A 58 -2.66 -5.55 -0.86
C ALA A 58 -2.48 -5.53 0.67
N ASP A 59 -3.26 -4.70 1.35
CA ASP A 59 -3.16 -4.47 2.79
C ASP A 59 -4.14 -5.31 3.62
N LEU A 60 -4.96 -6.13 2.95
CA LEU A 60 -5.80 -7.11 3.63
C LEU A 60 -4.95 -8.14 4.43
N PRO A 61 -5.47 -8.67 5.55
CA PRO A 61 -4.76 -9.67 6.37
C PRO A 61 -4.42 -10.97 5.65
N ILE A 62 -5.10 -11.25 4.54
CA ILE A 62 -4.89 -12.41 3.68
C ILE A 62 -4.58 -11.94 2.26
N PRO A 63 -3.61 -12.58 1.56
CA PRO A 63 -3.34 -12.25 0.17
C PRO A 63 -4.51 -12.71 -0.72
N VAL A 64 -5.08 -11.79 -1.48
CA VAL A 64 -6.21 -12.06 -2.40
C VAL A 64 -5.83 -11.89 -3.87
N LEU A 65 -4.64 -11.35 -4.15
CA LEU A 65 -4.09 -11.22 -5.50
C LEU A 65 -3.11 -12.36 -5.82
N PRO A 66 -2.89 -12.69 -7.10
CA PRO A 66 -1.80 -13.57 -7.51
C PRO A 66 -0.46 -13.09 -6.94
N ALA A 67 0.42 -14.01 -6.51
CA ALA A 67 1.59 -13.69 -5.70
C ALA A 67 2.46 -12.53 -6.24
N ALA A 68 2.76 -12.51 -7.54
CA ALA A 68 3.54 -11.43 -8.15
C ALA A 68 2.79 -10.07 -8.18
N ARG A 69 1.46 -10.10 -8.34
CA ARG A 69 0.59 -8.91 -8.28
C ARG A 69 0.47 -8.40 -6.84
N GLN A 70 0.29 -9.30 -5.87
CA GLN A 70 0.28 -9.00 -4.44
C GLN A 70 1.60 -8.32 -4.03
N ALA A 71 2.76 -8.87 -4.43
CA ALA A 71 4.06 -8.32 -4.09
C ALA A 71 4.27 -6.90 -4.65
N ARG A 72 3.87 -6.66 -5.90
CA ARG A 72 3.95 -5.31 -6.52
C ARG A 72 3.03 -4.31 -5.80
N ALA A 73 1.79 -4.70 -5.53
CA ALA A 73 0.84 -3.84 -4.84
C ALA A 73 1.28 -3.53 -3.41
N ARG A 74 1.76 -4.54 -2.66
CA ARG A 74 2.31 -4.36 -1.31
C ARG A 74 3.55 -3.45 -1.30
N ALA A 75 4.45 -3.61 -2.27
CA ALA A 75 5.58 -2.69 -2.43
C ALA A 75 5.12 -1.25 -2.65
N ALA A 76 4.08 -1.04 -3.46
CA ALA A 76 3.50 0.28 -3.64
C ALA A 76 2.89 0.82 -2.33
N VAL A 77 2.12 0.04 -1.58
CA VAL A 77 1.62 0.46 -0.25
C VAL A 77 2.76 0.92 0.66
N HIS A 78 3.84 0.14 0.81
CA HIS A 78 5.00 0.56 1.58
C HIS A 78 5.65 1.86 1.07
N ALA A 79 5.65 2.08 -0.25
CA ALA A 79 6.16 3.29 -0.87
C ALA A 79 5.30 4.52 -0.57
N TRP A 80 3.97 4.38 -0.58
CA TRP A 80 3.01 5.43 -0.19
C TRP A 80 3.23 5.84 1.25
N GLU A 81 3.18 4.87 2.17
CA GLU A 81 3.35 5.10 3.60
C GLU A 81 4.68 5.80 3.93
N ALA A 82 5.78 5.34 3.30
CA ALA A 82 7.08 5.95 3.48
C ALA A 82 7.13 7.40 2.96
N ALA A 83 6.42 7.71 1.87
CA ALA A 83 6.38 9.04 1.29
C ALA A 83 5.53 10.00 2.14
N CYS A 84 4.33 9.59 2.53
CA CYS A 84 3.39 10.38 3.32
C CYS A 84 3.94 10.67 4.73
N GLY A 85 4.43 9.64 5.42
CA GLY A 85 4.95 9.78 6.79
C GLY A 85 6.30 10.49 6.87
N TRP A 86 7.01 10.75 5.76
CA TRP A 86 8.43 11.14 5.82
C TRP A 86 8.71 12.39 6.68
N ARG A 87 7.79 13.37 6.64
CA ARG A 87 7.94 14.65 7.35
C ARG A 87 7.31 14.64 8.75
N ILE A 88 6.22 13.89 8.94
CA ILE A 88 5.36 13.98 10.12
C ILE A 88 5.66 12.82 11.08
N GLU A 89 5.94 11.63 10.56
CA GLU A 89 6.14 10.39 11.30
C GLU A 89 7.41 9.67 10.83
N ASN A 90 8.57 10.29 11.09
CA ASN A 90 9.83 9.89 10.45
C ASN A 90 10.23 8.42 10.73
N ASP A 91 10.01 7.93 11.94
CA ASP A 91 10.34 6.55 12.32
C ASP A 91 9.44 5.53 11.63
N TYR A 92 8.14 5.82 11.54
CA TYR A 92 7.20 4.99 10.79
C TYR A 92 7.58 4.95 9.31
N ALA A 93 7.83 6.11 8.70
CA ALA A 93 8.24 6.18 7.30
C ALA A 93 9.56 5.42 7.02
N ARG A 94 10.50 5.42 7.96
CA ARG A 94 11.74 4.63 7.84
C ARG A 94 11.47 3.13 7.89
N ARG A 95 10.57 2.66 8.76
CA ARG A 95 10.15 1.25 8.81
C ARG A 95 9.52 0.83 7.48
N ARG A 96 8.57 1.62 6.96
CA ARG A 96 7.90 1.33 5.69
C ARG A 96 8.88 1.33 4.50
N LEU A 97 9.88 2.21 4.50
CA LEU A 97 10.95 2.18 3.52
C LEU A 97 11.84 0.92 3.64
N ALA A 98 12.05 0.39 4.85
CA ALA A 98 12.76 -0.88 5.03
C ALA A 98 11.93 -2.05 4.49
N ASP A 99 10.63 -2.09 4.82
CA ASP A 99 9.69 -3.11 4.32
C ASP A 99 9.62 -3.11 2.79
N LEU A 100 9.57 -1.92 2.17
CA LEU A 100 9.64 -1.77 0.71
C LEU A 100 10.86 -2.49 0.12
N LYS A 101 12.04 -2.33 0.74
CA LYS A 101 13.28 -2.98 0.27
C LYS A 101 13.20 -4.50 0.40
N ILE A 102 12.57 -5.00 1.47
CA ILE A 102 12.40 -6.44 1.70
C ILE A 102 11.44 -7.03 0.66
N THR A 103 10.26 -6.43 0.49
CA THR A 103 9.23 -6.90 -0.45
C THR A 103 9.75 -6.93 -1.88
N ARG A 104 10.54 -5.94 -2.29
CA ARG A 104 11.14 -5.92 -3.64
C ARG A 104 12.14 -7.05 -3.87
N ARG A 105 13.04 -7.32 -2.92
CA ARG A 105 14.00 -8.43 -3.01
C ARG A 105 13.28 -9.79 -3.11
N ALA A 106 12.19 -9.96 -2.38
CA ALA A 106 11.40 -11.20 -2.41
C ALA A 106 10.64 -11.41 -3.75
N GLY A 107 10.41 -10.34 -4.52
CA GLY A 107 9.79 -10.38 -5.83
C GLY A 107 10.77 -10.63 -6.98
N GLU A 108 12.06 -10.31 -6.81
CA GLU A 108 13.12 -10.50 -7.82
C GLU A 108 13.68 -11.92 -7.87
N GLY A 109 13.47 -12.72 -6.80
CA GLY A 109 13.99 -14.09 -6.67
C GLY A 109 13.03 -15.21 -7.09
N ARG A 110 11.98 -14.92 -7.87
CA ARG A 110 10.99 -15.90 -8.35
C ARG A 110 10.80 -15.83 -9.85
#